data_AF-A0A090VEV6-F1
#
_entry.id   AF-A0A090VEV6-F1
#
_cell.length_a   1.000
_cell.length_b   1.000
_cell.length_c   1.000
_cell.angle_alpha   90.00
_cell.angle_beta   90.00
_cell.angle_gamma   90.00
#
_symmetry.space_group_name_H-M   'P 1'
#
loop_
_entity.id
_entity.type
_entity.pdbx_description
1 polymer ?
#
loop_
_entity_poly.entity_id
_entity_poly.type
_entity_poly.pdbx_seq_one_letter_code
_entity_poly.pdbx_strand_id
1 'polypeptide(L)'
;MNTEEFVKAFYTEKEGFLKEYLSENSKTEVGQLIKSLNLTDQQTEIIKKALDASFTDIFYTILLGLDGCTSIGDLEQQTYSIFDENNNQVCGGKLSGEIEGMAHEYFHELD
;
A
#
# COMPACT_ATOMS: atom_id res chain seq x y z
N MET A 1 14.14 -6.57 -10.24
CA MET A 1 13.32 -6.45 -9.02
C MET A 1 13.00 -7.85 -8.52
N ASN A 2 13.07 -8.11 -7.21
CA ASN A 2 12.58 -9.35 -6.59
C ASN A 2 11.25 -9.12 -5.84
N THR A 3 10.62 -10.20 -5.33
CA THR A 3 9.33 -10.14 -4.62
C THR A 3 9.37 -9.19 -3.41
N GLU A 4 10.43 -9.24 -2.60
CA GLU A 4 10.58 -8.40 -1.42
C GLU A 4 10.73 -6.92 -1.79
N GLU A 5 11.59 -6.60 -2.77
CA GLU A 5 11.77 -5.26 -3.31
C GLU A 5 10.44 -4.70 -3.85
N PHE A 6 9.63 -5.56 -4.50
CA PHE A 6 8.32 -5.21 -5.00
C PHE A 6 7.35 -4.87 -3.86
N VAL A 7 7.20 -5.73 -2.85
CA VAL A 7 6.34 -5.47 -1.68
C VAL A 7 6.79 -4.23 -0.91
N LYS A 8 8.09 -4.09 -0.67
CA LYS A 8 8.68 -2.94 0.01
C LYS A 8 8.44 -1.63 -0.73
N ALA A 9 8.39 -1.66 -2.07
CA ALA A 9 8.07 -0.48 -2.87
C ALA A 9 6.63 0.01 -2.59
N PHE A 10 5.66 -0.90 -2.44
CA PHE A 10 4.28 -0.54 -2.06
C PHE A 10 4.22 0.08 -0.66
N TYR A 11 4.94 -0.50 0.31
CA TYR A 11 5.03 0.09 1.65
C TYR A 11 5.68 1.48 1.64
N THR A 12 6.75 1.64 0.87
CA THR A 12 7.43 2.94 0.73
C THR A 12 6.53 3.99 0.07
N GLU A 13 5.73 3.58 -0.92
CA GLU A 13 4.75 4.44 -1.59
C GLU A 13 3.63 4.86 -0.62
N LYS A 14 3.11 3.93 0.20
CA LYS A 14 2.18 4.24 1.29
C LYS A 14 2.71 5.35 2.19
N GLU A 15 3.93 5.18 2.70
CA GLU A 15 4.57 6.17 3.59
C GLU A 15 4.80 7.51 2.88
N GLY A 16 5.14 7.46 1.59
CA GLY A 16 5.25 8.62 0.72
C GLY A 16 3.94 9.41 0.65
N PHE A 17 2.81 8.74 0.40
CA PHE A 17 1.49 9.39 0.37
C PHE A 17 1.11 9.97 1.73
N LEU A 18 1.28 9.22 2.82
CA LEU A 18 0.93 9.70 4.16
C LEU A 18 1.72 10.97 4.50
N LYS A 19 3.03 10.98 4.22
CA LYS A 19 3.89 12.15 4.42
C LYS A 19 3.50 13.33 3.55
N GLU A 20 3.25 13.12 2.26
CA GLU A 20 2.91 14.20 1.34
C GLU A 20 1.54 14.80 1.65
N TYR A 21 0.55 13.99 2.04
CA TYR A 21 -0.81 14.48 2.32
C TYR A 21 -0.87 15.32 3.60
N LEU A 22 -0.06 14.98 4.61
CA LEU A 22 0.00 15.69 5.89
C LEU A 22 1.05 16.82 5.92
N SER A 23 1.81 17.00 4.83
CA SER A 23 2.82 18.05 4.73
C SER A 23 2.20 19.45 4.72
N GLU A 24 2.77 20.37 5.52
CA GLU A 24 2.42 21.80 5.50
C GLU A 24 2.57 22.44 4.11
N ASN A 25 3.44 21.88 3.27
CA ASN A 25 3.71 22.34 1.90
C ASN A 25 3.13 21.43 0.82
N SER A 26 2.29 20.44 1.20
CA SER A 26 1.61 19.55 0.26
C SER A 26 1.00 20.31 -0.92
N LYS A 27 1.27 19.84 -2.14
CA LYS A 27 0.67 20.39 -3.38
C LYS A 27 -0.43 19.49 -3.94
N THR A 28 -0.67 18.35 -3.31
CA THR A 28 -1.73 17.43 -3.69
C THR A 28 -3.11 18.01 -3.34
N GLU A 29 -4.13 17.63 -4.11
CA GLU A 29 -5.51 18.03 -3.81
C GLU A 29 -5.96 17.56 -2.42
N VAL A 30 -5.63 16.31 -2.05
CA VAL A 30 -5.94 15.75 -0.72
C VAL A 30 -5.29 16.58 0.39
N GLY A 31 -3.99 16.91 0.27
CA GLY A 31 -3.31 17.72 1.27
C GLY A 31 -3.86 19.14 1.37
N GLN A 32 -4.29 19.74 0.25
CA GLN A 32 -4.97 21.04 0.27
C GLN A 32 -6.34 20.97 0.96
N LEU A 33 -7.12 19.91 0.72
CA LEU A 33 -8.38 19.66 1.41
C LEU A 33 -8.17 19.49 2.92
N ILE A 34 -7.21 18.68 3.35
CA ILE A 34 -6.90 18.48 4.77
C ILE A 34 -6.53 19.81 5.45
N LYS A 35 -5.68 20.63 4.81
CA LYS A 35 -5.32 21.96 5.32
C LYS A 35 -6.53 22.87 5.44
N SER A 36 -7.44 22.84 4.46
CA SER A 36 -8.63 23.69 4.47
C SER A 36 -9.55 23.45 5.68
N LEU A 37 -9.45 22.29 6.33
CA LEU A 37 -10.21 21.95 7.53
C LEU A 37 -9.72 22.68 8.79
N ASN A 38 -8.52 23.29 8.78
CA ASN A 38 -7.90 23.97 9.93
C ASN A 38 -7.95 23.14 11.22
N LEU A 39 -7.49 21.89 11.12
CA LEU A 39 -7.53 20.91 12.21
C LEU A 39 -6.64 21.31 13.38
N THR A 40 -7.07 20.97 14.60
CA THR A 40 -6.18 20.98 15.76
C THR A 40 -5.19 19.82 15.70
N ASP A 41 -4.10 19.87 16.47
CA ASP A 41 -3.11 18.79 16.53
C ASP A 41 -3.74 17.42 16.84
N GLN A 42 -4.71 17.39 17.76
CA GLN A 42 -5.43 16.16 18.09
C GLN A 42 -6.25 15.63 16.90
N GLN A 43 -6.89 16.51 16.14
CA GLN A 43 -7.66 16.12 14.96
C GLN A 43 -6.74 15.69 13.80
N THR A 44 -5.60 16.35 13.64
CA THR A 44 -4.56 15.97 12.67
C THR A 44 -4.05 14.55 12.94
N GLU A 45 -3.82 14.19 14.20
CA GLU A 45 -3.40 12.84 14.57
C GLU A 45 -4.49 11.79 14.28
N ILE A 46 -5.77 12.13 14.46
CA ILE A 46 -6.89 11.24 14.08
C ILE A 46 -6.93 11.04 12.55
N ILE A 47 -6.77 12.11 11.77
CA ILE A 47 -6.74 12.02 10.31
C ILE A 47 -5.53 11.20 9.85
N LYS A 48 -4.36 11.41 10.45
CA LYS A 48 -3.16 10.60 10.18
C LYS A 48 -3.45 9.11 10.37
N LYS A 49 -4.02 8.72 11.51
CA LYS A 49 -4.36 7.32 11.80
C LYS A 49 -5.41 6.76 10.84
N ALA A 50 -6.41 7.55 10.48
CA ALA A 50 -7.44 7.13 9.53
C ALA A 50 -6.87 6.91 8.12
N LEU A 51 -6.01 7.81 7.65
CA LEU A 51 -5.34 7.69 6.35
C LEU A 51 -4.40 6.48 6.34
N ASP A 52 -3.55 6.37 7.36
CA ASP A 52 -2.59 5.27 7.52
C ASP A 52 -3.29 3.90 7.49
N ALA A 53 -4.35 3.74 8.29
CA ALA A 53 -5.17 2.52 8.28
C ALA A 53 -5.80 2.26 6.91
N SER A 54 -6.37 3.28 6.26
CA SER A 54 -6.97 3.10 4.93
C SER A 54 -5.94 2.72 3.87
N PHE A 55 -4.74 3.29 3.92
CA PHE A 55 -3.69 2.97 2.98
C PHE A 55 -3.13 1.58 3.23
N THR A 56 -3.02 1.16 4.50
CA THR A 56 -2.75 -0.24 4.84
C THR A 56 -3.78 -1.15 4.17
N ASP A 57 -5.08 -0.93 4.40
CA ASP A 57 -6.14 -1.77 3.83
C ASP A 57 -6.06 -1.81 2.29
N ILE A 58 -5.86 -0.67 1.64
CA ILE A 58 -5.81 -0.57 0.18
C ILE A 58 -4.59 -1.29 -0.39
N PHE A 59 -3.37 -0.93 0.03
CA PHE A 59 -2.15 -1.48 -0.55
C PHE A 59 -1.97 -2.95 -0.20
N TYR A 60 -2.30 -3.35 1.03
CA TYR A 60 -2.27 -4.75 1.44
C TYR A 60 -3.25 -5.60 0.63
N THR A 61 -4.50 -5.13 0.46
CA THR A 61 -5.51 -5.85 -0.35
C THR A 61 -5.09 -5.96 -1.81
N ILE A 62 -4.47 -4.92 -2.39
CA ILE A 62 -3.93 -4.97 -3.75
C ILE A 62 -2.86 -6.07 -3.85
N LEU A 63 -1.89 -6.09 -2.93
CA LEU A 63 -0.83 -7.09 -2.93
C LEU A 63 -1.39 -8.52 -2.80
N LEU A 64 -2.33 -8.75 -1.89
CA LEU A 64 -3.00 -10.05 -1.75
C LEU A 64 -3.80 -10.43 -3.01
N GLY A 65 -4.44 -9.46 -3.66
CA GLY A 65 -5.19 -9.69 -4.88
C GLY A 65 -4.29 -10.11 -6.03
N LEU A 66 -3.09 -9.52 -6.12
CA LEU A 66 -2.07 -9.88 -7.12
C LEU A 66 -1.50 -11.28 -6.85
N ASP A 67 -1.25 -11.63 -5.58
CA ASP A 67 -0.77 -12.97 -5.21
C ASP A 67 -1.84 -14.07 -5.38
N GLY A 68 -3.10 -13.66 -5.56
CA GLY A 68 -4.24 -14.55 -5.63
C GLY A 68 -4.70 -15.06 -4.27
N CYS A 69 -4.35 -14.38 -3.18
CA CYS A 69 -4.81 -14.66 -1.81
C CYS A 69 -6.16 -14.01 -1.49
N THR A 70 -6.62 -13.06 -2.31
CA THR A 70 -7.98 -12.50 -2.25
C THR A 70 -8.51 -12.16 -3.64
N SER A 71 -9.81 -11.87 -3.72
CA SER A 71 -10.47 -11.41 -4.96
C SER A 71 -10.17 -9.92 -5.21
N ILE A 72 -9.99 -9.53 -6.48
CA ILE A 72 -9.91 -8.12 -6.87
C ILE A 72 -11.31 -7.67 -7.30
N GLY A 73 -12.00 -6.93 -6.43
CA GLY A 73 -13.39 -6.55 -6.63
C GLY A 73 -14.30 -7.78 -6.68
N ASP A 74 -15.22 -7.81 -7.64
CA ASP A 74 -16.17 -8.92 -7.82
C ASP A 74 -15.62 -10.04 -8.74
N LEU A 75 -14.33 -10.00 -9.10
CA LEU A 75 -13.71 -11.05 -9.89
C LEU A 75 -13.48 -12.30 -9.02
N GLU A 76 -13.66 -13.47 -9.61
CA GLU A 76 -13.26 -14.72 -8.97
C GLU A 76 -11.76 -14.69 -8.63
N GLN A 77 -11.43 -15.14 -7.42
CA GLN A 77 -10.05 -15.21 -6.94
C GLN A 77 -9.18 -16.03 -7.90
N GLN A 78 -8.06 -15.45 -8.32
CA GLN A 78 -7.13 -16.09 -9.25
C GLN A 78 -5.71 -15.60 -9.00
N THR A 79 -4.72 -16.44 -9.31
CA THR A 79 -3.30 -16.08 -9.21
C THR A 79 -2.85 -15.28 -10.43
N TYR A 80 -2.19 -14.14 -10.22
CA TYR A 80 -1.56 -13.38 -11.28
C TYR A 80 -0.06 -13.66 -11.34
N SER A 81 0.51 -13.58 -12.54
CA SER A 81 1.97 -13.57 -12.70
C SER A 81 2.41 -12.19 -13.16
N ILE A 82 3.28 -11.55 -12.39
CA ILE A 82 3.81 -10.22 -12.67
C ILE A 82 5.27 -10.34 -13.03
N PHE A 83 5.66 -9.63 -14.10
CA PHE A 83 7.03 -9.56 -14.57
C PHE A 83 7.48 -8.09 -14.59
N ASP A 84 8.72 -7.84 -14.19
CA ASP A 84 9.34 -6.51 -14.35
C ASP A 84 9.76 -6.24 -15.81
N GLU A 85 10.30 -5.06 -16.10
CA GLU A 85 10.72 -4.69 -17.46
C GLU A 85 11.88 -5.55 -18.02
N ASN A 86 12.57 -6.29 -17.16
CA ASN A 86 13.65 -7.21 -17.52
C ASN A 86 13.16 -8.66 -17.62
N ASN A 87 11.84 -8.89 -17.55
CA ASN A 87 11.19 -10.20 -17.61
C ASN A 87 11.54 -11.11 -16.41
N ASN A 88 11.90 -10.53 -15.26
CA ASN A 88 11.99 -11.27 -14.00
C ASN A 88 10.60 -11.43 -13.40
N GLN A 89 10.23 -12.65 -13.00
CA GLN A 89 8.97 -12.89 -12.30
C GLN A 89 9.07 -12.37 -10.87
N VAL A 90 8.13 -11.50 -10.47
CA VAL A 90 8.07 -10.90 -9.11
C VAL A 90 6.83 -11.35 -8.33
N CYS A 91 5.89 -12.04 -8.97
CA CYS A 91 4.67 -12.57 -8.36
C CYS A 91 4.18 -13.82 -9.11
N GLY A 92 3.54 -14.75 -8.37
CA GLY A 92 2.87 -15.92 -8.93
C GLY A 92 3.81 -17.05 -9.35
N GLY A 93 3.24 -18.07 -9.99
CA GLY A 93 3.99 -19.26 -10.43
C GLY A 93 4.68 -19.97 -9.26
N LYS A 94 6.02 -19.98 -9.25
CA LYS A 94 6.81 -20.56 -8.15
C LYS A 94 6.88 -19.68 -6.91
N LEU A 95 6.51 -18.40 -7.03
CA LEU A 95 6.55 -17.39 -5.97
C LEU A 95 5.16 -17.13 -5.36
N SER A 96 4.16 -17.97 -5.69
CA SER A 96 2.80 -17.80 -5.18
C SER A 96 2.76 -17.93 -3.65
N GLY A 97 2.12 -16.98 -2.97
CA GLY A 97 2.04 -16.92 -1.51
C GLY A 97 3.22 -16.19 -0.85
N GLU A 98 4.28 -15.85 -1.59
CA GLU A 98 5.40 -15.11 -1.04
C GLU A 98 5.03 -13.64 -0.77
N ILE A 99 4.16 -13.05 -1.60
CA ILE A 99 3.72 -11.66 -1.41
C ILE A 99 2.88 -11.53 -0.15
N GLU A 100 1.96 -12.45 0.13
CA GLU A 100 1.12 -12.41 1.34
C GLU A 100 1.97 -12.31 2.63
N GLY A 101 2.96 -13.19 2.77
CA GLY A 101 3.82 -13.22 3.96
C GLY A 101 4.60 -11.91 4.13
N MET A 102 5.28 -11.46 3.09
CA MET A 102 6.05 -10.21 3.14
C MET A 102 5.15 -8.99 3.33
N ALA A 103 3.97 -8.97 2.70
CA ALA A 103 3.03 -7.88 2.88
C ALA A 103 2.53 -7.82 4.33
N HIS A 104 2.32 -8.97 4.99
CA HIS A 104 1.96 -8.99 6.40
C HIS A 104 3.07 -8.39 7.28
N GLU A 105 4.32 -8.82 7.07
CA GLU A 105 5.48 -8.30 7.79
C GLU A 105 5.58 -6.76 7.65
N TYR A 106 5.53 -6.24 6.41
CA TYR A 106 5.68 -4.80 6.17
C TYR A 106 4.50 -3.96 6.65
N PHE A 107 3.27 -4.43 6.52
CA PHE A 107 2.08 -3.60 6.79
C PHE A 107 1.49 -3.78 8.20
N HIS A 108 1.87 -4.82 8.93
CA HIS A 108 1.27 -5.15 10.23
C HIS A 108 2.27 -5.45 11.35
N GLU A 109 3.51 -5.86 11.05
CA GLU A 109 4.49 -6.22 12.09
C GLU A 109 5.59 -5.16 12.30
N LEU A 110 5.88 -4.35 11.28
CA LEU A 110 6.83 -3.24 11.38
C LEU A 110 6.13 -1.99 11.98
N ASP A 111 6.26 -1.81 13.30
CA ASP A 111 5.95 -0.57 14.02
C ASP A 111 7.08 0.48 13.91
#